data_AF-A0A328R2G5-F1
#
_entry.id   AF-A0A328R2G5-F1
#
_cell.length_a   1.000
_cell.length_b   1.000
_cell.length_c   1.000
_cell.angle_alpha   90.00
_cell.angle_beta   90.00
_cell.angle_gamma   90.00
#
_symmetry.space_group_name_H-M   'P 1'
#
loop_
_entity.id
_entity.type
_entity.pdbx_description
1 polymer ?
#
loop_
_entity_poly.entity_id
_entity_poly.type
_entity_poly.pdbx_seq_one_letter_code
_entity_poly.pdbx_strand_id
1 'polypeptide(L)'
;MTESLLDLYKRIITIKDGMELEHLYPEKKQETILENLISAIQPESSDQDLLMITKCCLHFLEIGASDSIKDDAETCLSMIKTFSINQNKENVQLLCFKNYLRILYSRWLPDEQKNTCINEINEFHRSSHILIQFLYLLFYFDDKLNPDYNLLKQDLSHFPISKITSLCPVYQSLCEHSTDIKEMSLPLTCSISTESITQRFLNQFIYGDHGLRHKHYDKTRNHALLNTLISLAHSTSKSASSHQKAIIKHLDFLYNALNNAEKKEDIDHFLELKEELQFIKNSLSPEKFEKLKPNVIKSLNKCLELH
;
A
#
# COMPACT_ATOMS: atom_id res chain seq x y z
N MET A 1 -21.73 -39.11 -5.06
CA MET A 1 -22.34 -37.89 -4.48
C MET A 1 -21.24 -36.86 -4.40
N THR A 2 -21.39 -35.75 -5.12
CA THR A 2 -20.48 -34.59 -5.00
C THR A 2 -20.65 -34.01 -3.60
N GLU A 3 -19.61 -34.07 -2.79
CA GLU A 3 -19.59 -33.47 -1.44
C GLU A 3 -19.79 -31.95 -1.55
N SER A 4 -20.62 -31.35 -0.69
CA SER A 4 -20.83 -29.90 -0.71
C SER A 4 -19.62 -29.17 -0.13
N LEU A 5 -19.33 -27.96 -0.61
CA LEU A 5 -18.22 -27.13 -0.11
C LEU A 5 -18.31 -26.90 1.41
N LEU A 6 -19.53 -26.70 1.93
CA LEU A 6 -19.76 -26.49 3.36
C LEU A 6 -19.40 -27.73 4.19
N ASP A 7 -19.75 -28.92 3.70
CA ASP A 7 -19.45 -30.18 4.40
C ASP A 7 -17.94 -30.46 4.39
N LEU A 8 -17.30 -30.24 3.23
CA LEU A 8 -15.85 -30.34 3.08
C LEU A 8 -15.13 -29.38 4.03
N TYR A 9 -15.52 -28.10 4.04
CA TYR A 9 -14.98 -27.08 4.93
C TYR A 9 -15.09 -27.49 6.41
N LYS A 10 -16.30 -27.89 6.86
CA LYS A 10 -16.52 -28.28 8.26
C LYS A 10 -15.64 -29.43 8.71
N ARG A 11 -15.37 -30.40 7.83
CA ARG A 11 -14.54 -31.56 8.14
C ARG A 11 -13.06 -31.21 8.20
N ILE A 12 -12.57 -30.43 7.24
CA ILE A 12 -11.16 -30.06 7.15
C ILE A 12 -10.76 -29.22 8.36
N ILE A 13 -11.46 -28.10 8.62
CA ILE A 13 -11.03 -27.12 9.64
C ILE A 13 -11.09 -27.62 11.08
N THR A 14 -11.78 -28.73 11.33
CA THR A 14 -11.88 -29.32 12.68
C THR A 14 -10.66 -30.15 13.05
N ILE A 15 -9.91 -30.61 12.04
CA ILE A 15 -8.66 -31.34 12.24
C ILE A 15 -7.61 -30.33 12.69
N LYS A 16 -6.81 -30.66 13.70
CA LYS A 16 -5.79 -29.74 14.24
C LYS A 16 -4.38 -30.33 14.23
N ASP A 17 -4.29 -31.63 14.00
CA ASP A 17 -3.05 -32.37 13.97
C ASP A 17 -2.73 -32.80 12.53
N GLY A 18 -1.51 -32.54 12.07
CA GLY A 18 -1.10 -32.84 10.70
C GLY A 18 -1.07 -34.34 10.40
N MET A 19 -0.72 -35.19 11.39
CA MET A 19 -0.73 -36.65 11.20
C MET A 19 -2.16 -37.19 11.10
N GLU A 20 -3.08 -36.63 11.89
CA GLU A 20 -4.52 -36.92 11.75
C GLU A 20 -5.05 -36.49 10.39
N LEU A 21 -4.67 -35.29 9.92
CA LEU A 21 -5.06 -34.79 8.60
C LEU A 21 -4.55 -35.72 7.49
N GLU A 22 -3.27 -36.09 7.52
CA GLU A 22 -2.66 -36.99 6.55
C GLU A 22 -3.31 -38.38 6.56
N HIS A 23 -3.69 -38.90 7.73
CA HIS A 23 -4.38 -40.18 7.83
C HIS A 23 -5.78 -40.15 7.18
N LEU A 24 -6.56 -39.10 7.44
CA LEU A 24 -7.92 -38.94 6.90
C LEU A 24 -7.94 -38.49 5.44
N TYR A 25 -6.93 -37.71 5.06
CA TYR A 25 -6.72 -37.12 3.76
C TYR A 25 -5.25 -37.29 3.36
N PRO A 26 -4.88 -38.41 2.72
CA PRO A 26 -3.53 -38.59 2.21
C PRO A 26 -3.17 -37.52 1.19
N GLU A 27 -1.88 -37.28 0.99
CA GLU A 27 -1.32 -36.22 0.12
C GLU A 27 -2.09 -36.05 -1.20
N LYS A 28 -2.20 -37.11 -2.02
CA LYS A 28 -2.95 -37.08 -3.30
C LYS A 28 -4.39 -36.60 -3.19
N LYS A 29 -5.04 -36.88 -2.06
CA LYS A 29 -6.42 -36.43 -1.79
C LYS A 29 -6.42 -34.96 -1.38
N GLN A 30 -5.40 -34.48 -0.67
CA GLN A 30 -5.23 -33.05 -0.38
C GLN A 30 -4.99 -32.26 -1.67
N GLU A 31 -4.14 -32.76 -2.59
CA GLU A 31 -3.95 -32.19 -3.95
C GLU A 31 -5.28 -32.05 -4.68
N THR A 32 -6.03 -33.15 -4.79
CA THR A 32 -7.35 -33.17 -5.45
C THR A 32 -8.33 -32.21 -4.79
N ILE A 33 -8.28 -32.06 -3.46
CA ILE A 33 -9.13 -31.10 -2.74
C ILE A 33 -8.76 -29.67 -3.12
N LEU A 34 -7.48 -29.30 -3.08
CA LEU A 34 -7.01 -27.97 -3.44
C LEU A 34 -7.37 -27.61 -4.88
N GLU A 35 -7.17 -28.52 -5.83
CA GLU A 35 -7.57 -28.35 -7.23
C GLU A 35 -9.08 -28.09 -7.38
N ASN A 36 -9.91 -28.86 -6.67
CA ASN A 36 -11.36 -28.70 -6.69
C ASN A 36 -11.80 -27.38 -6.06
N LEU A 37 -11.15 -26.96 -4.96
CA LEU A 37 -11.44 -25.69 -4.30
C LEU A 37 -11.14 -24.51 -5.21
N ILE A 38 -10.02 -24.51 -5.92
CA ILE A 38 -9.69 -23.46 -6.89
C ILE A 38 -10.63 -23.50 -8.10
N SER A 39 -10.93 -24.68 -8.62
CA SER A 39 -11.86 -24.83 -9.75
C SER A 39 -13.28 -24.35 -9.41
N ALA A 40 -13.66 -24.34 -8.13
CA ALA A 40 -14.94 -23.83 -7.66
C ALA A 40 -15.01 -22.30 -7.58
N ILE A 41 -13.89 -21.58 -7.73
CA ILE A 41 -13.87 -20.11 -7.76
C ILE A 41 -14.33 -19.66 -9.13
N GLN A 42 -15.50 -19.04 -9.16
CA GLN A 42 -16.14 -18.47 -10.35
C GLN A 42 -16.41 -16.98 -10.12
N PRO A 43 -16.57 -16.17 -11.19
CA PRO A 43 -16.87 -14.74 -11.06
C PRO A 43 -18.07 -14.43 -10.14
N GLU A 44 -19.08 -15.30 -10.15
CA GLU A 44 -20.30 -15.23 -9.36
C GLU A 44 -20.18 -15.82 -7.94
N SER A 45 -19.02 -16.35 -7.55
CA SER A 45 -18.82 -16.95 -6.22
C SER A 45 -19.18 -15.97 -5.10
N SER A 46 -19.94 -16.49 -4.14
CA SER A 46 -20.36 -15.73 -2.96
C SER A 46 -19.17 -15.47 -2.03
N ASP A 47 -19.22 -14.38 -1.26
CA ASP A 47 -18.21 -14.09 -0.23
C ASP A 47 -18.06 -15.24 0.77
N GLN A 48 -19.16 -15.91 1.11
CA GLN A 48 -19.16 -17.03 2.03
C GLN A 48 -18.37 -18.22 1.48
N ASP A 49 -18.57 -18.57 0.21
CA ASP A 49 -17.86 -19.68 -0.44
C ASP A 49 -16.37 -19.37 -0.54
N LEU A 50 -16.02 -18.16 -0.99
CA LEU A 50 -14.63 -17.72 -1.07
C LEU A 50 -13.95 -17.72 0.30
N LEU A 51 -14.65 -17.30 1.36
CA LEU A 51 -14.12 -17.37 2.73
C LEU A 51 -13.89 -18.81 3.21
N MET A 52 -14.80 -19.73 2.89
CA MET A 52 -14.60 -21.16 3.22
C MET A 52 -13.40 -21.73 2.49
N ILE A 53 -13.29 -21.48 1.18
CA ILE A 53 -12.15 -21.90 0.35
C ILE A 53 -10.84 -21.34 0.93
N THR A 54 -10.80 -20.02 1.19
CA THR A 54 -9.61 -19.35 1.76
C THR A 54 -9.18 -19.98 3.07
N LYS A 55 -10.12 -20.28 3.97
CA LYS A 55 -9.82 -20.92 5.26
C LYS A 55 -9.31 -22.34 5.10
N CYS A 56 -9.83 -23.12 4.15
CA CYS A 56 -9.29 -24.44 3.82
C CYS A 56 -7.84 -24.32 3.33
N CYS A 57 -7.55 -23.41 2.41
CA CYS A 57 -6.18 -23.20 1.92
C CYS A 57 -5.23 -22.77 3.05
N LEU A 58 -5.64 -21.84 3.92
CA LEU A 58 -4.86 -21.46 5.10
C LEU A 58 -4.59 -22.65 6.04
N HIS A 59 -5.55 -23.56 6.16
CA HIS A 59 -5.42 -24.74 7.00
C HIS A 59 -4.42 -25.74 6.42
N PHE A 60 -4.49 -26.00 5.11
CA PHE A 60 -3.51 -26.85 4.42
C PHE A 60 -2.11 -26.24 4.41
N LEU A 61 -2.00 -24.92 4.34
CA LEU A 61 -0.70 -24.23 4.49
C LEU A 61 -0.08 -24.48 5.87
N GLU A 62 -0.90 -24.57 6.92
CA GLU A 62 -0.43 -24.73 8.30
C GLU A 62 -0.04 -26.18 8.63
N ILE A 63 -0.88 -27.15 8.26
CA ILE A 63 -0.74 -28.55 8.69
C ILE A 63 -0.81 -29.58 7.55
N GLY A 64 -0.67 -29.14 6.30
CA GLY A 64 -0.67 -30.04 5.13
C GLY A 64 0.37 -31.15 5.23
N ALA A 65 0.09 -32.28 4.59
CA ALA A 65 0.87 -33.52 4.73
C ALA A 65 2.34 -33.39 4.31
N SER A 66 2.63 -32.54 3.34
CA SER A 66 3.98 -32.31 2.82
C SER A 66 4.19 -30.83 2.52
N ASP A 67 5.44 -30.44 2.29
CA ASP A 67 5.76 -29.07 1.85
C ASP A 67 5.19 -28.79 0.47
N SER A 68 5.06 -29.80 -0.41
CA SER A 68 4.39 -29.65 -1.71
C SER A 68 2.93 -29.22 -1.57
N ILE A 69 2.18 -29.81 -0.63
CA ILE A 69 0.80 -29.41 -0.37
C ILE A 69 0.71 -27.98 0.16
N LYS A 70 1.67 -27.58 1.00
CA LYS A 70 1.72 -26.22 1.54
C LYS A 70 2.01 -25.21 0.44
N ASP A 71 2.93 -25.51 -0.47
CA ASP A 71 3.25 -24.69 -1.64
C ASP A 71 2.04 -24.55 -2.59
N ASP A 72 1.31 -25.64 -2.82
CA ASP A 72 0.05 -25.62 -3.59
C ASP A 72 -1.01 -24.76 -2.90
N ALA A 73 -1.16 -24.89 -1.58
CA ALA A 73 -2.08 -24.09 -0.79
C ALA A 73 -1.70 -22.59 -0.79
N GLU A 74 -0.41 -22.26 -0.76
CA GLU A 74 0.08 -20.89 -0.90
C GLU A 74 -0.22 -20.32 -2.30
N THR A 75 0.00 -21.12 -3.35
CA THR A 75 -0.35 -20.76 -4.73
C THR A 75 -1.85 -20.48 -4.86
N CYS A 76 -2.68 -21.35 -4.26
CA CYS A 76 -4.13 -21.17 -4.18
C CYS A 76 -4.49 -19.83 -3.51
N LEU A 77 -3.84 -19.50 -2.38
CA LEU A 77 -4.07 -18.24 -1.66
C LEU A 77 -3.68 -17.01 -2.49
N SER A 78 -2.58 -17.06 -3.26
CA SER A 78 -2.19 -15.95 -4.14
C SER A 78 -3.20 -15.74 -5.28
N MET A 79 -3.75 -16.82 -5.83
CA MET A 79 -4.84 -16.75 -6.82
C MET A 79 -6.11 -16.15 -6.22
N ILE A 80 -6.53 -16.63 -5.05
CA ILE A 80 -7.72 -16.11 -4.33
C ILE A 80 -7.54 -14.63 -3.99
N LYS A 81 -6.35 -14.23 -3.52
CA LYS A 81 -5.98 -12.83 -3.26
C LYS A 81 -6.22 -11.99 -4.51
N THR A 82 -5.58 -12.34 -5.62
CA THR A 82 -5.67 -11.61 -6.90
C THR A 82 -7.12 -11.49 -7.37
N PHE A 83 -7.86 -12.60 -7.33
CA PHE A 83 -9.28 -12.63 -7.66
C PHE A 83 -10.11 -11.71 -6.74
N SER A 84 -9.90 -11.79 -5.43
CA SER A 84 -10.64 -11.02 -4.43
C SER A 84 -10.42 -9.52 -4.56
N ILE A 85 -9.21 -9.08 -4.94
CA ILE A 85 -8.89 -7.68 -5.24
C ILE A 85 -9.67 -7.23 -6.47
N ASN A 86 -9.61 -8.00 -7.57
CA ASN A 86 -10.28 -7.64 -8.82
C ASN A 86 -11.82 -7.64 -8.72
N GLN A 87 -12.39 -8.47 -7.84
CA GLN A 87 -13.83 -8.59 -7.61
C GLN A 87 -14.34 -7.80 -6.41
N ASN A 88 -13.50 -6.97 -5.77
CA ASN A 88 -13.84 -6.17 -4.58
C ASN A 88 -14.45 -6.99 -3.43
N LYS A 89 -13.92 -8.18 -3.18
CA LYS A 89 -14.37 -9.11 -2.12
C LYS A 89 -13.67 -8.78 -0.80
N GLU A 90 -14.07 -7.69 -0.15
CA GLU A 90 -13.33 -7.06 0.97
C GLU A 90 -13.02 -8.00 2.14
N ASN A 91 -13.97 -8.86 2.54
CA ASN A 91 -13.75 -9.79 3.66
C ASN A 91 -12.67 -10.84 3.34
N VAL A 92 -12.62 -11.31 2.10
CA VAL A 92 -11.61 -12.25 1.62
C VAL A 92 -10.26 -11.57 1.53
N GLN A 93 -10.22 -10.36 0.97
CA GLN A 93 -9.01 -9.53 0.93
C GLN A 93 -8.42 -9.35 2.33
N LEU A 94 -9.25 -9.04 3.33
CA LEU A 94 -8.79 -8.82 4.71
C LEU A 94 -8.17 -10.08 5.31
N LEU A 95 -8.76 -11.25 5.04
CA LEU A 95 -8.24 -12.53 5.52
C LEU A 95 -6.88 -12.85 4.88
N CYS A 96 -6.77 -12.73 3.55
CA CYS A 96 -5.50 -12.92 2.82
C CYS A 96 -4.44 -11.94 3.31
N PHE A 97 -4.78 -10.65 3.42
CA PHE A 97 -3.86 -9.61 3.89
C PHE A 97 -3.32 -9.91 5.28
N LYS A 98 -4.18 -10.28 6.24
CA LYS A 98 -3.77 -10.65 7.60
C LYS A 98 -2.80 -11.83 7.61
N ASN A 99 -2.98 -12.80 6.73
CA ASN A 99 -2.06 -13.93 6.62
C ASN A 99 -0.66 -13.48 6.16
N TYR A 100 -0.56 -12.80 5.01
CA TYR A 100 0.72 -12.30 4.50
C TYR A 100 1.41 -11.35 5.47
N LEU A 101 0.63 -10.46 6.12
CA LEU A 101 1.15 -9.55 7.12
C LEU A 101 1.73 -10.32 8.32
N ARG A 102 1.01 -11.31 8.85
CA ARG A 102 1.50 -12.17 9.95
C ARG A 102 2.80 -12.88 9.56
N ILE A 103 2.89 -13.39 8.34
CA ILE A 103 4.09 -14.06 7.82
C ILE A 103 5.25 -13.07 7.83
N LEU A 104 5.11 -11.88 7.26
CA LEU A 104 6.19 -10.87 7.26
C LEU A 104 6.71 -10.49 8.64
N TYR A 105 5.85 -10.40 9.65
CA TYR A 105 6.26 -10.11 11.02
C TYR A 105 6.88 -11.31 11.77
N SER A 106 6.90 -12.49 11.16
CA SER A 106 7.54 -13.65 11.77
C SER A 106 9.07 -13.51 11.74
N ARG A 107 9.71 -13.75 12.88
CA ARG A 107 11.14 -13.43 13.12
C ARG A 107 12.15 -14.30 12.34
N TRP A 108 11.69 -15.30 11.57
CA TRP A 108 12.53 -16.41 11.10
C TRP A 108 12.36 -16.74 9.61
N LEU A 109 11.94 -15.79 8.77
CA LEU A 109 11.85 -16.01 7.33
C LEU A 109 13.19 -15.79 6.63
N PRO A 110 13.59 -16.66 5.68
CA PRO A 110 14.60 -16.36 4.68
C PRO A 110 14.22 -15.12 3.84
N ASP A 111 15.21 -14.38 3.35
CA ASP A 111 14.97 -13.11 2.64
C ASP A 111 14.18 -13.29 1.33
N GLU A 112 14.34 -14.43 0.66
CA GLU A 112 13.55 -14.76 -0.54
C GLU A 112 12.05 -14.84 -0.22
N GLN A 113 11.67 -15.55 0.84
CA GLN A 113 10.26 -15.66 1.27
C GLN A 113 9.71 -14.31 1.74
N LYS A 114 10.53 -13.48 2.39
CA LYS A 114 10.13 -12.10 2.74
C LYS A 114 9.87 -11.26 1.49
N ASN A 115 10.72 -11.34 0.48
CA ASN A 115 10.54 -10.62 -0.77
C ASN A 115 9.25 -11.05 -1.49
N THR A 116 9.00 -12.36 -1.55
CA THR A 116 7.73 -12.90 -2.08
C THR A 116 6.56 -12.32 -1.30
N CYS A 117 6.55 -12.42 0.02
CA CYS A 117 5.47 -11.87 0.85
C CYS A 117 5.29 -10.36 0.70
N ILE A 118 6.35 -9.58 0.52
CA ILE A 118 6.27 -8.13 0.24
C ILE A 118 5.58 -7.87 -1.09
N ASN A 119 5.91 -8.65 -2.13
CA ASN A 119 5.23 -8.54 -3.42
C ASN A 119 3.73 -8.85 -3.27
N GLU A 120 3.39 -9.88 -2.50
CA GLU A 120 2.00 -10.23 -2.21
C GLU A 120 1.26 -9.10 -1.47
N ILE A 121 1.88 -8.47 -0.46
CA ILE A 121 1.30 -7.31 0.24
C ILE A 121 1.14 -6.11 -0.69
N ASN A 122 2.08 -5.88 -1.61
CA ASN A 122 2.03 -4.73 -2.52
C ASN A 122 0.80 -4.73 -3.42
N GLU A 123 0.28 -5.88 -3.84
CA GLU A 123 -0.93 -5.91 -4.65
C GLU A 123 -2.17 -5.33 -3.95
N PHE A 124 -2.19 -5.34 -2.62
CA PHE A 124 -3.28 -4.76 -1.83
C PHE A 124 -3.34 -3.24 -1.87
N HIS A 125 -2.40 -2.55 -2.52
CA HIS A 125 -2.54 -1.12 -2.81
C HIS A 125 -3.80 -0.80 -3.62
N ARG A 126 -4.39 -1.79 -4.31
CA ARG A 126 -5.62 -1.67 -5.09
C ARG A 126 -6.89 -1.90 -4.26
N SER A 127 -6.78 -2.31 -3.00
CA SER A 127 -7.93 -2.59 -2.15
C SER A 127 -8.72 -1.32 -1.82
N SER A 128 -10.05 -1.41 -1.87
CA SER A 128 -10.98 -0.40 -1.33
C SER A 128 -11.16 -0.49 0.19
N HIS A 129 -10.68 -1.58 0.82
CA HIS A 129 -10.93 -1.82 2.23
C HIS A 129 -10.06 -0.90 3.10
N ILE A 130 -10.70 0.03 3.79
CA ILE A 130 -10.03 1.09 4.58
C ILE A 130 -9.03 0.56 5.62
N LEU A 131 -9.34 -0.55 6.28
CA LEU A 131 -8.44 -1.19 7.25
C LEU A 131 -7.18 -1.75 6.56
N ILE A 132 -7.33 -2.38 5.40
CA ILE A 132 -6.18 -2.88 4.63
C ILE A 132 -5.30 -1.70 4.20
N GLN A 133 -5.90 -0.64 3.66
CA GLN A 133 -5.19 0.58 3.28
C GLN A 133 -4.41 1.19 4.45
N PHE A 134 -5.05 1.30 5.61
CA PHE A 134 -4.42 1.82 6.82
C PHE A 134 -3.24 0.94 7.27
N LEU A 135 -3.42 -0.37 7.35
CA LEU A 135 -2.38 -1.31 7.76
C LEU A 135 -1.23 -1.38 6.76
N TYR A 136 -1.54 -1.26 5.47
CA TYR A 136 -0.57 -1.20 4.38
C TYR A 136 0.35 0.02 4.55
N LEU A 137 -0.22 1.21 4.81
CA LEU A 137 0.58 2.40 5.09
C LEU A 137 1.37 2.25 6.40
N LEU A 138 0.74 1.72 7.45
CA LEU A 138 1.40 1.49 8.73
C LEU A 138 2.66 0.63 8.57
N PHE A 139 2.58 -0.46 7.80
CA PHE A 139 3.72 -1.35 7.55
C PHE A 139 4.95 -0.60 7.04
N TYR A 140 4.76 0.32 6.10
CA TYR A 140 5.83 1.11 5.48
C TYR A 140 6.29 2.31 6.30
N PHE A 141 5.47 2.79 7.25
CA PHE A 141 5.79 3.94 8.09
C PHE A 141 6.19 3.58 9.53
N ASP A 142 6.02 2.33 9.97
CA ASP A 142 6.40 1.85 11.30
C ASP A 142 7.91 1.58 11.37
N ASP A 143 8.61 2.40 12.14
CA ASP A 143 10.06 2.39 12.30
C ASP A 143 10.53 1.51 13.47
N LYS A 144 9.59 1.05 14.30
CA LYS A 144 9.85 0.22 15.48
C LYS A 144 9.71 -1.25 15.16
N LEU A 145 8.64 -1.62 14.47
CA LEU A 145 8.32 -3.03 14.22
C LEU A 145 8.90 -3.54 12.90
N ASN A 146 9.08 -2.67 11.90
CA ASN A 146 9.64 -3.04 10.59
C ASN A 146 10.76 -2.09 10.14
N PRO A 147 11.84 -1.90 10.91
CA PRO A 147 12.90 -0.97 10.56
C PRO A 147 13.50 -1.21 9.16
N ASP A 148 13.57 -2.47 8.73
CA ASP A 148 14.21 -2.87 7.47
C ASP A 148 13.37 -2.53 6.23
N TYR A 149 12.05 -2.42 6.37
CA TYR A 149 11.10 -2.11 5.29
C TYR A 149 10.51 -0.70 5.40
N ASN A 150 10.93 0.01 6.43
CA ASN A 150 10.45 1.34 6.73
C ASN A 150 10.98 2.35 5.70
N LEU A 151 10.07 3.11 5.11
CA LEU A 151 10.37 4.19 4.17
C LEU A 151 11.38 5.21 4.71
N LEU A 152 11.39 5.46 6.02
CA LEU A 152 12.25 6.46 6.66
C LEU A 152 13.71 5.99 6.75
N LYS A 153 13.98 4.69 6.57
CA LYS A 153 15.29 4.07 6.83
C LYS A 153 15.94 3.45 5.59
N GLN A 154 15.18 3.25 4.51
CA GLN A 154 15.70 2.69 3.27
C GLN A 154 16.37 3.76 2.40
N ASP A 155 17.54 3.41 1.86
CA ASP A 155 18.22 4.21 0.82
C ASP A 155 17.36 4.26 -0.45
N LEU A 156 17.42 5.41 -1.14
CA LEU A 156 16.74 5.69 -2.41
C LEU A 156 17.05 4.67 -3.50
N SER A 157 18.28 4.19 -3.53
CA SER A 157 18.72 3.16 -4.48
C SER A 157 17.96 1.83 -4.31
N HIS A 158 17.41 1.59 -3.11
CA HIS A 158 16.69 0.37 -2.75
C HIS A 158 15.17 0.53 -2.68
N PHE A 159 14.64 1.75 -2.86
CA PHE A 159 13.21 2.00 -2.87
C PHE A 159 12.67 2.23 -4.30
N PRO A 160 12.00 1.24 -4.91
CA PRO A 160 11.53 1.39 -6.29
C PRO A 160 10.41 2.44 -6.39
N ILE A 161 10.48 3.26 -7.43
CA ILE A 161 9.50 4.32 -7.76
C ILE A 161 8.06 3.77 -7.77
N SER A 162 7.88 2.53 -8.22
CA SER A 162 6.59 1.83 -8.26
C SER A 162 5.89 1.79 -6.89
N LYS A 163 6.64 1.67 -5.78
CA LYS A 163 6.06 1.68 -4.44
C LYS A 163 5.51 3.05 -4.06
N ILE A 164 6.19 4.15 -4.45
CA ILE A 164 5.67 5.50 -4.19
C ILE A 164 4.38 5.72 -4.97
N THR A 165 4.34 5.29 -6.24
CA THR A 165 3.12 5.38 -7.06
C THR A 165 1.98 4.52 -6.51
N SER A 166 2.27 3.45 -5.75
CA SER A 166 1.26 2.64 -5.05
C SER A 166 0.80 3.25 -3.72
N LEU A 167 1.72 3.82 -2.93
CA LEU A 167 1.41 4.41 -1.62
C LEU A 167 0.55 5.67 -1.73
N CYS A 168 0.76 6.46 -2.78
CA CYS A 168 0.10 7.74 -3.02
C CYS A 168 -1.45 7.61 -3.11
N PRO A 169 -2.03 6.75 -3.97
CA PRO A 169 -3.47 6.51 -4.01
C PRO A 169 -4.05 5.97 -2.70
N VAL A 170 -3.33 5.07 -2.02
CA VAL A 170 -3.77 4.50 -0.74
C VAL A 170 -3.86 5.59 0.33
N TYR A 171 -2.85 6.44 0.43
CA TYR A 171 -2.84 7.57 1.34
C TYR A 171 -3.96 8.57 1.04
N GLN A 172 -4.19 8.87 -0.24
CA GLN A 172 -5.27 9.73 -0.66
C GLN A 172 -6.63 9.17 -0.21
N SER A 173 -6.89 7.89 -0.53
CA SER A 173 -8.14 7.21 -0.16
C SER A 173 -8.37 7.24 1.35
N LEU A 174 -7.33 6.94 2.15
CA LEU A 174 -7.40 6.97 3.61
C LEU A 174 -7.80 8.36 4.14
N CYS A 175 -7.21 9.43 3.59
CA CYS A 175 -7.47 10.81 4.02
C CYS A 175 -8.88 11.30 3.63
N GLU A 176 -9.45 10.80 2.54
CA GLU A 176 -10.79 11.16 2.09
C GLU A 176 -11.90 10.45 2.90
N HIS A 177 -11.62 9.25 3.40
CA HIS A 177 -12.62 8.38 4.06
C HIS A 177 -12.48 8.31 5.59
N SER A 178 -11.58 9.10 6.22
CA SER A 178 -11.30 8.99 7.65
C SER A 178 -12.41 9.59 8.53
N THR A 179 -13.48 8.84 8.73
CA THR A 179 -14.35 8.94 9.91
C THR A 179 -14.45 7.54 10.51
N ASP A 180 -13.83 7.36 11.68
CA ASP A 180 -13.91 6.17 12.55
C ASP A 180 -13.19 4.88 12.10
N ILE A 181 -11.87 4.95 11.89
CA ILE A 181 -11.04 3.75 12.11
C ILE A 181 -10.95 3.54 13.63
N LYS A 182 -11.86 2.73 14.18
CA LYS A 182 -11.67 2.22 15.54
C LYS A 182 -10.40 1.37 15.55
N GLU A 183 -9.45 1.75 16.40
CA GLU A 183 -8.23 1.00 16.68
C GLU A 183 -8.62 -0.45 17.00
N MET A 184 -8.48 -1.36 16.03
CA MET A 184 -8.51 -2.78 16.32
C MET A 184 -7.08 -3.23 16.56
N SER A 185 -6.91 -3.96 17.66
CA SER A 185 -5.68 -4.65 18.00
C SER A 185 -5.26 -5.54 16.84
N LEU A 186 -4.30 -5.08 16.04
CA LEU A 186 -3.29 -5.95 15.48
C LEU A 186 -2.78 -6.89 16.59
N PRO A 187 -2.12 -8.00 16.26
CA PRO A 187 -1.25 -8.70 17.22
C PRO A 187 -0.11 -7.82 17.78
N LEU A 188 -0.09 -6.53 17.46
CA LEU A 188 0.99 -5.58 17.66
C LEU A 188 0.42 -4.32 18.30
N THR A 189 1.08 -3.88 19.36
CA THR A 189 0.77 -2.78 20.28
C THR A 189 0.86 -1.38 19.64
N CYS A 190 0.56 -1.25 18.35
CA CYS A 190 0.80 -0.03 17.59
C CYS A 190 -0.46 0.86 17.57
N SER A 191 -0.56 1.77 18.54
CA SER A 191 -1.58 2.84 18.57
C SER A 191 -1.13 4.02 17.69
N ILE A 192 -0.94 3.79 16.39
CA ILE A 192 -0.66 4.85 15.43
C ILE A 192 -1.99 5.36 14.90
N SER A 193 -2.27 6.67 15.05
CA SER A 193 -3.48 7.27 14.51
C SER A 193 -3.35 7.61 13.02
N THR A 194 -4.46 7.86 12.35
CA THR A 194 -4.46 8.39 10.97
C THR A 194 -3.74 9.74 10.87
N GLU A 195 -3.82 10.59 11.91
CA GLU A 195 -3.03 11.83 11.98
C GLU A 195 -1.54 11.55 12.06
N SER A 196 -1.13 10.52 12.80
CA SER A 196 0.27 10.12 12.90
C SER A 196 0.80 9.62 11.55
N ILE A 197 0.02 8.82 10.82
CA ILE A 197 0.36 8.41 9.44
C ILE A 197 0.43 9.63 8.52
N THR A 198 -0.54 10.54 8.60
CA THR A 198 -0.55 11.81 7.84
C THR A 198 0.72 12.61 8.08
N GLN A 199 1.11 12.79 9.34
CA GLN A 199 2.29 13.56 9.68
C GLN A 199 3.59 12.88 9.22
N ARG A 200 3.68 11.55 9.35
CA ARG A 200 4.81 10.76 8.83
C ARG A 200 4.91 10.84 7.30
N PHE A 201 3.79 10.71 6.61
CA PHE A 201 3.69 10.84 5.15
C PHE A 201 4.18 12.22 4.70
N LEU A 202 3.64 13.29 5.26
CA LEU A 202 4.04 14.66 4.92
C LEU A 202 5.51 14.92 5.24
N ASN A 203 6.01 14.46 6.39
CA ASN A 203 7.41 14.64 6.76
C ASN A 203 8.35 13.99 5.76
N GLN A 204 8.06 12.75 5.33
CA GLN A 204 8.90 12.07 4.35
C GLN A 204 8.80 12.67 2.96
N PHE A 205 7.59 12.85 2.47
CA PHE A 205 7.41 13.20 1.07
C PHE A 205 7.61 14.69 0.79
N ILE A 206 7.70 15.52 1.82
CA ILE A 206 8.14 16.91 1.69
C ILE A 206 9.61 17.07 2.05
N TYR A 207 10.07 16.47 3.16
CA TYR A 207 11.38 16.80 3.75
C TYR A 207 12.37 15.62 3.82
N GLY A 208 11.89 14.40 3.68
CA GLY A 208 12.70 13.20 3.75
C GLY A 208 13.40 12.90 2.44
N ASP A 209 14.21 11.84 2.48
CA ASP A 209 15.07 11.44 1.37
C ASP A 209 14.26 10.99 0.15
N HIS A 210 13.02 10.53 0.34
CA HIS A 210 12.10 10.14 -0.74
C HIS A 210 11.20 11.28 -1.22
N GLY A 211 11.39 12.49 -0.68
CA GLY A 211 10.47 13.61 -0.86
C GLY A 211 10.82 14.56 -2.00
N LEU A 212 9.91 15.51 -2.20
CA LEU A 212 9.98 16.55 -3.23
C LEU A 212 11.17 17.51 -3.10
N ARG A 213 11.91 17.46 -1.99
CA ARG A 213 13.12 18.25 -1.73
C ARG A 213 14.41 17.45 -1.92
N HIS A 214 14.31 16.21 -2.38
CA HIS A 214 15.48 15.38 -2.58
C HIS A 214 16.39 15.94 -3.69
N LYS A 215 17.71 15.74 -3.54
CA LYS A 215 18.71 16.27 -4.48
C LYS A 215 18.63 15.66 -5.89
N HIS A 216 18.24 14.40 -5.97
CA HIS A 216 18.00 13.71 -7.24
C HIS A 216 16.54 13.88 -7.64
N TYR A 217 16.33 14.60 -8.75
CA TYR A 217 15.02 14.78 -9.36
C TYR A 217 14.58 13.47 -10.03
N ASP A 218 13.36 13.04 -9.73
CA ASP A 218 12.68 11.95 -10.42
C ASP A 218 11.27 12.40 -10.75
N LYS A 219 11.00 12.59 -12.05
CA LYS A 219 9.76 13.17 -12.55
C LYS A 219 8.54 12.34 -12.17
N THR A 220 8.62 11.01 -12.32
CA THR A 220 7.51 10.10 -12.07
C THR A 220 7.13 10.10 -10.58
N ARG A 221 8.13 9.97 -9.71
CA ARG A 221 7.94 10.04 -8.26
C ARG A 221 7.36 11.38 -7.84
N ASN A 222 7.99 12.48 -8.27
CA ASN A 222 7.60 13.81 -7.83
C ASN A 222 6.19 14.16 -8.30
N HIS A 223 5.83 13.84 -9.55
CA HIS A 223 4.48 14.02 -10.06
C HIS A 223 3.45 13.18 -9.28
N ALA A 224 3.76 11.94 -8.92
CA ALA A 224 2.85 11.12 -8.12
C ALA A 224 2.58 11.77 -6.75
N LEU A 225 3.63 12.22 -6.06
CA LEU A 225 3.52 12.92 -4.79
C LEU A 225 2.75 14.23 -4.91
N LEU A 226 3.06 15.05 -5.91
CA LEU A 226 2.37 16.31 -6.15
C LEU A 226 0.90 16.11 -6.48
N ASN A 227 0.56 15.15 -7.35
CA ASN A 227 -0.83 14.84 -7.68
C ASN A 227 -1.63 14.50 -6.42
N THR A 228 -1.07 13.67 -5.54
CA THR A 228 -1.70 13.33 -4.26
C THR A 228 -1.84 14.54 -3.34
N LEU A 229 -0.80 15.36 -3.18
CA LEU A 229 -0.87 16.57 -2.35
C LEU A 229 -1.89 17.58 -2.88
N ILE A 230 -1.92 17.79 -4.20
CA ILE A 230 -2.85 18.71 -4.87
C ILE A 230 -4.28 18.21 -4.70
N SER A 231 -4.53 16.93 -4.95
CA SER A 231 -5.87 16.33 -4.78
C SER A 231 -6.38 16.50 -3.34
N LEU A 232 -5.55 16.17 -2.35
CA LEU A 232 -5.92 16.31 -0.93
C LEU A 232 -6.04 17.77 -0.49
N ALA A 233 -5.27 18.69 -1.06
CA ALA A 233 -5.40 20.13 -0.83
C ALA A 233 -6.73 20.71 -1.33
N HIS A 234 -7.38 20.04 -2.30
CA HIS A 234 -8.71 20.37 -2.81
C HIS A 234 -9.86 19.74 -2.01
N SER A 235 -9.58 18.70 -1.23
CA SER A 235 -10.61 18.03 -0.45
C SER A 235 -11.24 18.98 0.58
N THR A 236 -12.48 18.73 0.97
CA THR A 236 -13.15 19.42 2.08
C THR A 236 -12.71 18.90 3.46
N SER A 237 -11.73 17.99 3.49
CA SER A 237 -11.24 17.36 4.72
C SER A 237 -10.54 18.37 5.64
N LYS A 238 -10.52 18.07 6.94
CA LYS A 238 -9.76 18.87 7.93
C LYS A 238 -8.26 18.90 7.62
N SER A 239 -7.73 17.85 6.97
CA SER A 239 -6.32 17.72 6.63
C SER A 239 -5.92 18.52 5.39
N ALA A 240 -6.87 19.02 4.59
CA ALA A 240 -6.59 19.81 3.38
C ALA A 240 -5.61 20.96 3.65
N SER A 241 -5.78 21.71 4.75
CA SER A 241 -4.89 22.82 5.10
C SER A 241 -3.42 22.42 5.31
N SER A 242 -3.14 21.20 5.77
CA SER A 242 -1.79 20.68 5.93
C SER A 242 -1.14 20.36 4.58
N HIS A 243 -1.91 19.80 3.64
CA HIS A 243 -1.46 19.54 2.27
C HIS A 243 -1.22 20.84 1.49
N GLN A 244 -2.07 21.86 1.69
CA GLN A 244 -1.85 23.20 1.14
C GLN A 244 -0.52 23.81 1.62
N LYS A 245 -0.23 23.70 2.93
CA LYS A 245 1.06 24.15 3.49
C LYS A 245 2.24 23.37 2.91
N ALA A 246 2.07 22.08 2.65
CA ALA A 246 3.09 21.24 2.03
C ALA A 246 3.47 21.75 0.63
N ILE A 247 2.47 22.04 -0.22
CA ILE A 247 2.66 22.58 -1.57
C ILE A 247 3.40 23.91 -1.51
N ILE A 248 2.99 24.84 -0.62
CA ILE A 248 3.67 26.14 -0.44
C ILE A 248 5.15 25.93 -0.09
N LYS A 249 5.42 25.05 0.88
CA LYS A 249 6.78 24.74 1.31
C LYS A 249 7.61 24.14 0.18
N HIS A 250 7.02 23.35 -0.71
CA HIS A 250 7.74 22.83 -1.88
C HIS A 250 8.00 23.93 -2.92
N LEU A 251 7.04 24.81 -3.20
CA LEU A 251 7.25 25.97 -4.08
C LEU A 251 8.37 26.90 -3.57
N ASP A 252 8.42 27.17 -2.27
CA ASP A 252 9.50 27.97 -1.67
C ASP A 252 10.88 27.28 -1.83
N PHE A 253 10.91 25.95 -1.83
CA PHE A 253 12.12 25.20 -2.12
C PHE A 253 12.53 25.34 -3.59
N LEU A 254 11.59 25.11 -4.53
CA LEU A 254 11.85 25.25 -5.97
C LEU A 254 12.35 26.65 -6.32
N TYR A 255 11.76 27.70 -5.73
CA TYR A 255 12.21 29.08 -5.89
C TYR A 255 13.68 29.25 -5.51
N ASN A 256 14.09 28.75 -4.34
CA ASN A 256 15.46 28.87 -3.88
C ASN A 256 16.42 28.01 -4.71
N ALA A 257 15.97 26.82 -5.14
CA ALA A 257 16.74 25.93 -6.00
C ALA A 257 17.00 26.57 -7.37
N LEU A 258 15.99 27.19 -7.98
CA LEU A 258 16.12 27.92 -9.26
C LEU A 258 17.11 29.07 -9.17
N ASN A 259 16.97 29.94 -8.16
CA ASN A 259 17.92 31.04 -7.95
C ASN A 259 19.35 30.54 -7.76
N ASN A 260 19.53 29.37 -7.15
CA ASN A 260 20.86 28.79 -6.95
C ASN A 260 21.40 28.15 -8.23
N ALA A 261 20.57 27.47 -9.01
CA ALA A 261 20.94 26.88 -10.30
C ALA A 261 21.35 27.98 -11.29
N GLU A 262 20.57 29.06 -11.37
CA GLU A 262 20.86 30.24 -12.19
C GLU A 262 22.20 30.88 -11.81
N LYS A 263 22.43 31.13 -10.52
CA LYS A 263 23.70 31.71 -10.02
C LYS A 263 24.92 30.82 -10.26
N LYS A 264 24.71 29.51 -10.38
CA LYS A 264 25.77 28.52 -10.60
C LYS A 264 25.93 28.14 -12.07
N GLU A 265 25.12 28.71 -12.96
CA GLU A 265 25.07 28.38 -14.39
C GLU A 265 24.77 26.89 -14.64
N ASP A 266 24.01 26.25 -13.75
CA ASP A 266 23.57 24.85 -13.85
C ASP A 266 22.29 24.77 -14.69
N ILE A 267 22.46 24.80 -16.01
CA ILE A 267 21.37 24.90 -16.99
C ILE A 267 20.45 23.69 -16.94
N ASP A 268 21.01 22.48 -16.83
CA ASP A 268 20.23 21.24 -16.85
C ASP A 268 19.30 21.17 -15.64
N HIS A 269 19.83 21.43 -14.44
CA HIS A 269 19.00 21.46 -13.23
C HIS A 269 17.98 22.59 -13.24
N PHE A 270 18.33 23.75 -13.81
CA PHE A 270 17.41 24.88 -13.96
C PHE A 270 16.21 24.53 -14.86
N LEU A 271 16.44 23.83 -15.97
CA LEU A 271 15.36 23.37 -16.87
C LEU A 271 14.45 22.35 -16.18
N GLU A 272 14.99 21.38 -15.45
CA GLU A 272 14.20 20.41 -14.66
C GLU A 272 13.28 21.10 -13.65
N LEU A 273 13.80 22.08 -12.91
CA LEU A 273 13.02 22.85 -11.95
C LEU A 273 11.92 23.71 -12.61
N LYS A 274 12.18 24.25 -13.80
CA LYS A 274 11.18 24.98 -14.60
C LYS A 274 10.06 24.06 -15.09
N GLU A 275 10.37 22.84 -15.52
CA GLU A 275 9.36 21.84 -15.89
C GLU A 275 8.43 21.50 -14.72
N GLU A 276 8.99 21.27 -13.54
CA GLU A 276 8.21 20.97 -12.32
C GLU A 276 7.26 22.11 -11.96
N LEU A 277 7.74 23.36 -12.02
CA LEU A 277 6.90 24.53 -11.79
C LEU A 277 5.78 24.65 -12.82
N GLN A 278 6.06 24.36 -14.08
CA GLN A 278 5.05 24.41 -15.13
C GLN A 278 4.01 23.30 -14.93
N PHE A 279 4.44 22.10 -14.52
CA PHE A 279 3.55 21.01 -14.13
C PHE A 279 2.63 21.41 -12.97
N ILE A 280 3.20 21.96 -11.90
CA ILE A 280 2.42 22.46 -10.76
C ILE A 280 1.44 23.53 -11.26
N LYS A 281 1.91 24.57 -11.96
CA LYS A 281 1.06 25.64 -12.50
C LYS A 281 -0.13 25.11 -13.29
N ASN A 282 0.09 24.16 -14.18
CA ASN A 282 -0.97 23.56 -15.01
C ASN A 282 -1.97 22.76 -14.16
N SER A 283 -1.50 22.16 -13.06
CA SER A 283 -2.31 21.33 -12.16
C SER A 283 -3.12 22.17 -11.16
N LEU A 284 -2.67 23.40 -10.85
CA LEU A 284 -3.39 24.36 -10.01
C LEU A 284 -4.27 25.28 -10.88
N SER A 285 -5.44 24.81 -11.35
CA SER A 285 -6.33 25.67 -12.15
C SER A 285 -6.90 26.84 -11.30
N PRO A 286 -6.99 28.08 -11.83
CA PRO A 286 -7.41 29.26 -11.06
C PRO A 286 -8.78 29.13 -10.39
N GLU A 287 -9.75 28.51 -11.07
CA GLU A 287 -11.12 28.32 -10.60
C GLU A 287 -11.24 27.38 -9.38
N LYS A 288 -10.28 26.46 -9.20
CA LYS A 288 -10.28 25.49 -8.10
C LYS A 288 -9.43 25.93 -6.90
N PHE A 289 -8.69 27.03 -7.04
CA PHE A 289 -7.65 27.48 -6.10
C PHE A 289 -8.00 28.78 -5.36
N GLU A 290 -9.19 29.39 -5.56
CA GLU A 290 -9.58 30.65 -4.89
C GLU A 290 -9.40 30.64 -3.36
N LYS A 291 -9.49 29.47 -2.71
CA LYS A 291 -9.31 29.30 -1.26
C LYS A 291 -7.87 29.04 -0.83
N LEU A 292 -6.99 28.65 -1.75
CA LEU A 292 -5.58 28.41 -1.49
C LEU A 292 -4.87 29.77 -1.52
N LYS A 293 -4.74 30.31 -0.30
CA LYS A 293 -4.18 31.60 0.09
C LYS A 293 -3.34 32.26 -1.01
N PRO A 294 -3.52 33.58 -1.26
CA PRO A 294 -2.70 34.40 -2.16
C PRO A 294 -1.20 34.10 -2.18
N ASN A 295 -0.64 33.56 -1.10
CA ASN A 295 0.72 33.06 -0.97
C ASN A 295 1.12 31.96 -1.97
N VAL A 296 0.24 31.03 -2.35
CA VAL A 296 0.60 29.95 -3.32
C VAL A 296 0.77 30.56 -4.70
N ILE A 297 -0.21 31.35 -5.14
CA ILE A 297 -0.18 32.09 -6.40
C ILE A 297 0.99 33.08 -6.39
N LYS A 298 1.23 33.78 -5.27
CA LYS A 298 2.37 34.67 -5.09
C LYS A 298 3.71 33.94 -5.20
N SER A 299 3.90 32.82 -4.51
CA SER A 299 5.13 32.02 -4.62
C SER A 299 5.31 31.48 -6.03
N LEU A 300 4.25 31.02 -6.69
CA LEU A 300 4.29 30.51 -8.05
C LEU A 300 4.62 31.61 -9.07
N ASN A 301 3.99 32.78 -8.97
CA ASN A 301 4.31 33.95 -9.79
C ASN A 301 5.75 34.41 -9.54
N LYS A 302 6.20 34.45 -8.29
CA LYS A 302 7.58 34.77 -7.93
C LYS A 302 8.60 33.81 -8.57
N CYS A 303 8.24 32.53 -8.72
CA CYS A 303 9.09 31.56 -9.40
C CYS A 303 9.12 31.74 -10.93
N LEU A 304 8.00 32.17 -11.52
CA LEU A 304 7.85 32.34 -12.97
C LEU A 304 8.40 33.68 -13.49
N GLU A 305 8.62 34.66 -12.60
CA GLU A 305 9.26 35.95 -12.89
C GLU A 305 10.80 35.87 -12.99
N LEU A 306 11.41 34.72 -12.70
CA LEU A 306 12.83 34.46 -12.96
C LEU A 306 13.01 34.10 -14.45
N HIS A 307 13.52 35.07 -15.21
CA HIS A 307 13.74 35.00 -16.65
C HIS A 307 14.90 34.07 -17.01
#